data_AF-A0A7K1A2R2-F1
#
_entry.id   AF-A0A7K1A2R2-F1
#
_cell.length_a   1.000
_cell.length_b   1.000
_cell.length_c   1.000
_cell.angle_alpha   90.00
_cell.angle_beta   90.00
_cell.angle_gamma   90.00
#
_symmetry.space_group_name_H-M   'P 1'
#
loop_
_entity.id
_entity.type
_entity.pdbx_description
1 polymer ?
#
loop_
_entity_poly.entity_id
_entity_poly.type
_entity_poly.pdbx_seq_one_letter_code
_entity_poly.pdbx_strand_id
1 'polypeptide(L)' 'TGACAVMVAAALADGARRAGEDTTYVVDLPGGSLRITWTAEDRVLMSGPAVVVARGTTTL' A
#
# COMPACT_ATOMS: atom_id res chain seq x y z
N THR A 1 5.44 2.67 -5.80
CA THR A 1 4.37 3.58 -6.30
C THR A 1 3.28 2.84 -7.05
N GLY A 2 3.59 1.90 -7.95
CA GLY A 2 2.57 1.15 -8.71
C GLY A 2 1.51 0.43 -7.85
N ALA A 3 1.90 -0.21 -6.75
CA ALA A 3 0.96 -0.91 -5.85
C ALA A 3 -0.12 0.03 -5.27
N CYS A 4 0.28 1.24 -4.83
CA CYS A 4 -0.68 2.22 -4.32
C CYS A 4 -1.62 2.72 -5.42
N ALA A 5 -1.11 2.95 -6.62
CA ALA A 5 -1.91 3.44 -7.75
C ALA A 5 -2.99 2.43 -8.17
N VAL A 6 -2.64 1.13 -8.27
CA VAL A 6 -3.62 0.10 -8.63
C VAL A 6 -4.70 -0.07 -7.55
N MET A 7 -4.33 0.03 -6.26
CA MET A 7 -5.33 0.00 -5.18
C MET A 7 -6.33 1.15 -5.31
N VAL A 8 -5.85 2.40 -5.51
CA VAL A 8 -6.73 3.56 -5.65
C VAL A 8 -7.65 3.42 -6.86
N ALA A 9 -7.12 2.97 -8.00
CA ALA A 9 -7.92 2.75 -9.20
C ALA A 9 -9.02 1.69 -8.98
N ALA A 10 -8.69 0.59 -8.30
CA ALA A 10 -9.66 -0.45 -7.96
C ALA A 10 -10.74 0.06 -6.99
N ALA A 11 -10.35 0.74 -5.92
CA ALA A 11 -11.29 1.29 -4.94
C ALA A 11 -12.28 2.30 -5.56
N LEU A 12 -11.85 3.07 -6.56
CA LEU A 12 -12.72 3.96 -7.33
C LEU A 12 -13.64 3.18 -8.28
N ALA A 13 -13.12 2.19 -9.00
CA ALA A 13 -13.90 1.36 -9.91
C ALA A 13 -14.99 0.55 -9.17
N ASP A 14 -14.68 0.10 -7.95
CA ASP A 14 -15.60 -0.66 -7.10
C ASP A 14 -16.61 0.24 -6.37
N GLY A 15 -16.44 1.56 -6.42
CA GLY A 15 -17.23 2.50 -5.61
C GLY A 15 -17.04 2.30 -4.10
N ALA A 16 -15.91 1.70 -3.70
CA ALA A 16 -15.64 1.35 -2.30
C ALA A 16 -15.22 2.55 -1.46
N ARG A 17 -14.77 3.65 -2.09
CA ARG A 17 -14.36 4.87 -1.39
C ARG A 17 -15.57 5.59 -0.79
N ARG A 18 -15.68 5.58 0.54
CA ARG A 18 -16.74 6.30 1.30
C ARG A 18 -16.17 7.37 2.21
N ALA A 19 -16.66 8.59 2.10
CA ALA A 19 -16.20 9.71 2.92
C ALA A 19 -16.22 9.36 4.42
N GLY A 20 -15.12 9.62 5.11
CA GLY A 20 -14.97 9.33 6.55
C GLY A 20 -14.66 7.87 6.91
N GLU A 21 -14.56 6.95 5.94
CA GLU A 21 -14.22 5.55 6.18
C GLU A 21 -12.88 5.16 5.54
N ASP A 22 -12.16 4.27 6.22
CA ASP A 22 -10.97 3.61 5.70
C ASP A 22 -11.35 2.57 4.65
N THR A 23 -10.58 2.52 3.56
CA THR A 23 -10.72 1.52 2.51
C THR A 23 -9.42 0.74 2.38
N THR A 24 -9.46 -0.58 2.62
CA THR A 24 -8.26 -1.42 2.62
C THR A 24 -8.36 -2.53 1.58
N TYR A 25 -7.31 -2.65 0.77
CA TYR A 25 -7.15 -3.72 -0.22
C TYR A 25 -5.82 -4.45 -0.01
N VAL A 26 -5.79 -5.69 -0.47
CA VAL A 26 -4.56 -6.46 -0.64
C VAL A 26 -4.18 -6.42 -2.11
N VAL A 27 -2.93 -6.08 -2.40
CA VAL A 27 -2.37 -6.07 -3.75
C VAL A 27 -1.35 -7.20 -3.84
N ASP A 28 -1.71 -8.23 -4.62
CA ASP A 28 -0.83 -9.36 -4.89
C ASP A 28 0.13 -9.05 -6.03
N LEU A 29 1.42 -9.22 -5.75
CA LEU A 29 2.51 -8.99 -6.69
C LEU A 29 3.38 -10.25 -6.77
N PRO A 30 4.20 -10.42 -7.82
CA PRO A 30 5.13 -11.55 -7.89
C PRO A 30 6.09 -11.65 -6.68
N GLY A 31 6.39 -10.52 -6.02
CA GLY A 31 7.24 -10.45 -4.83
C GLY A 31 6.50 -10.66 -3.49
N GLY A 32 5.20 -10.95 -3.52
CA GLY A 32 4.35 -11.11 -2.34
C GLY A 32 3.20 -10.11 -2.28
N SER A 33 2.45 -10.15 -1.18
CA SER A 33 1.24 -9.33 -0.99
C SER A 33 1.54 -8.08 -0.17
N LEU A 34 0.96 -6.95 -0.58
CA LEU A 34 0.98 -5.69 0.16
C LEU A 34 -0.42 -5.33 0.64
N ARG A 35 -0.53 -4.83 1.86
CA ARG A 35 -1.76 -4.22 2.38
C ARG A 35 -1.68 -2.72 2.15
N ILE A 36 -2.71 -2.15 1.53
CA ILE A 36 -2.78 -0.72 1.28
C ILE A 36 -4.12 -0.20 1.77
N THR A 37 -4.05 0.86 2.59
CA THR A 37 -5.22 1.51 3.20
C THR A 37 -5.27 2.96 2.72
N TRP A 38 -6.39 3.33 2.11
CA TRP A 38 -6.78 4.73 1.93
C TRP A 38 -7.57 5.14 3.17
N THR A 39 -6.98 6.00 3.99
CA THR A 39 -7.57 6.41 5.27
C THR A 39 -8.70 7.43 5.09
N ALA A 40 -9.53 7.55 6.12
CA ALA A 40 -10.57 8.57 6.20
C ALA A 40 -10.05 10.00 5.98
N GLU A 41 -8.82 10.29 6.42
CA GLU A 41 -8.12 11.58 6.29
C GLU A 41 -7.42 11.77 4.93
N ASP A 42 -7.80 10.98 3.93
CA ASP A 42 -7.29 11.08 2.55
C ASP A 42 -5.78 10.79 2.43
N ARG A 43 -5.28 9.81 3.20
CA ARG A 43 -3.88 9.34 3.14
C ARG A 43 -3.81 7.92 2.62
N VAL A 44 -2.75 7.60 1.87
CA VAL A 44 -2.48 6.22 1.42
C VAL A 44 -1.34 5.64 2.23
N LEU A 45 -1.67 4.65 3.05
CA LEU A 45 -0.72 3.89 3.87
C LEU A 45 -0.44 2.54 3.22
N MET A 46 0.82 2.11 3.24
CA MET A 46 1.26 0.84 2.67
C MET A 46 2.00 0.05 3.74
N SER A 47 1.65 -1.23 3.89
CA SER A 47 2.30 -2.14 4.82
C SER A 47 2.62 -3.46 4.12
N GLY A 48 3.82 -3.96 4.38
CA GLY A 48 4.34 -5.19 3.84
C GLY A 48 5.55 -5.67 4.64
N PRO A 49 5.98 -6.92 4.44
CA PRO A 49 7.16 -7.46 5.09
C PRO A 49 8.42 -6.71 4.63
N ALA A 50 9.35 -6.49 5.56
CA ALA A 50 10.68 -5.97 5.28
C ALA A 50 11.71 -6.85 5.99
N VAL A 51 12.72 -7.32 5.25
CA VAL A 51 13.75 -8.23 5.75
C VAL A 51 15.12 -7.61 5.54
N VAL A 52 15.89 -7.50 6.63
CA VAL A 52 17.30 -7.10 6.55
C VAL A 52 18.11 -8.29 6.09
N VAL A 53 18.61 -8.25 4.85
CA VAL A 53 19.41 -9.33 4.27
C VAL A 53 20.91 -9.16 4.50
N ALA A 54 21.36 -7.93 4.75
CA ALA A 54 22.76 -7.61 5.03
C ALA A 54 22.86 -6.29 5.81
N ARG A 55 23.98 -6.10 6.52
CA ARG A 55 24.32 -4.86 7.24
C ARG A 55 25.80 -4.56 7.04
N GLY A 56 26.14 -3.28 6.83
CA GLY A 56 27.51 -2.80 6.69
C GLY A 56 27.62 -1.32 6.99
N THR A 57 28.83 -0.78 6.92
CA THR A 57 29.14 0.64 7.09
C THR A 57 29.74 1.19 5.79
N THR A 58 29.45 2.46 5.46
CA THR A 58 29.98 3.16 4.29
C THR A 58 30.28 4.61 4.66
N THR A 59 31.40 5.15 4.18
CA THR A 59 31.69 6.58 4.23
C THR A 59 31.12 7.24 2.98
N LEU A 60 30.34 8.32 3.16
CA LEU A 60 29.78 9.12 2.07
C LEU A 60 30.85 9.91 1.31
#